data_AF-A0A1E5E4L4-F1
#
_entry.id   AF-A0A1E5E4L4-F1
#
_cell.length_a   1.000
_cell.length_b   1.000
_cell.length_c   1.000
_cell.angle_alpha   90.00
_cell.angle_beta   90.00
_cell.angle_gamma   90.00
#
_symmetry.space_group_name_H-M   'P 1'
#
loop_
_entity.id
_entity.type
_entity.pdbx_description
1 polymer ?
#
loop_
_entity_poly.entity_id
_entity_poly.type
_entity_poly.pdbx_seq_one_letter_code
_entity_poly.pdbx_strand_id
1 'polypeptide(L)'
;MYKKLLVVTVGALALMACSSSPETPDAETASTGSTQQAICEPAKAMPGSWQPAEVTPEAKQAAVLATASMDGGHSLKEIHSVEQQVVAGMNYKVNFTIEDGEAYSTVVFRSLKGEYKLISVQPQALVDECNKSE
;
A
#
# COMPACT_ATOMS: atom_id res chain seq x y z
N MET A 1 -5.35 29.21 49.41
CA MET A 1 -5.80 28.45 50.60
C MET A 1 -7.16 27.86 50.24
N TYR A 2 -7.30 26.62 49.79
CA TYR A 2 -7.38 25.33 50.50
C TYR A 2 -7.66 24.31 49.37
N LYS A 3 -7.40 23.01 49.41
CA LYS A 3 -6.60 22.10 50.22
C LYS A 3 -6.70 20.77 49.46
N LYS A 4 -5.60 20.01 49.50
CA LYS A 4 -5.32 18.77 48.79
C LYS A 4 -6.45 17.73 48.90
N LEU A 5 -6.64 16.93 47.85
CA LEU A 5 -6.88 15.50 48.01
C LEU A 5 -6.30 14.72 46.81
N LEU A 6 -5.22 14.00 47.12
CA LEU A 6 -4.65 12.91 46.36
C LEU A 6 -5.65 11.75 46.34
N VAL A 7 -5.91 11.19 45.17
CA VAL A 7 -6.30 9.78 45.06
C VAL A 7 -5.36 9.14 44.03
N VAL A 8 -4.48 8.32 44.57
CA VAL A 8 -3.61 7.39 43.85
C VAL A 8 -4.48 6.19 43.47
N THR A 9 -4.65 5.92 42.19
CA THR A 9 -5.09 4.61 41.71
C THR A 9 -3.97 3.99 40.89
N VAL A 10 -3.15 3.21 41.59
CA VAL A 10 -2.27 2.19 41.00
C VAL A 10 -3.18 1.09 40.46
N GLY A 11 -3.37 1.07 39.14
CA GLY A 11 -3.94 -0.07 38.42
C GLY A 11 -2.82 -0.80 37.70
N ALA A 12 -2.26 -1.83 38.33
CA ALA A 12 -1.33 -2.75 37.71
C ALA A 12 -2.01 -4.10 37.44
N LEU A 13 -1.64 -4.72 36.32
CA LEU A 13 -1.81 -6.12 35.90
C LEU A 13 -3.20 -6.46 35.30
N ALA A 14 -3.33 -7.15 34.17
CA ALA A 14 -2.42 -8.14 33.57
C ALA A 14 -2.43 -8.07 32.02
N LEU A 15 -1.24 -8.23 31.42
CA LEU A 15 -1.09 -8.57 30.00
C LEU A 15 -1.49 -10.04 29.84
N MET A 16 -2.63 -10.30 29.20
CA MET A 16 -2.94 -11.62 28.67
C MET A 16 -2.05 -11.85 27.43
N ALA A 17 -0.96 -12.58 27.64
CA ALA A 17 -0.20 -13.19 26.55
C ALA A 17 -1.01 -14.39 26.02
N CYS A 18 -1.73 -14.21 24.91
CA CYS A 18 -2.24 -15.34 24.14
C CYS A 18 -1.08 -15.92 23.32
N SER A 19 -0.26 -16.76 23.94
CA SER A 19 0.57 -17.72 23.21
C SER A 19 -0.24 -18.99 23.01
N SER A 20 -0.78 -19.20 21.83
CA SER A 20 -1.33 -20.50 21.42
C SER A 20 -0.50 -21.03 20.25
N SER A 21 0.61 -21.68 20.57
CA SER A 21 1.15 -22.75 19.74
C SER A 21 0.49 -24.05 20.21
N PRO A 22 -0.17 -24.80 19.32
CA PRO A 22 -0.39 -26.22 19.53
C PRO A 22 0.56 -27.00 18.61
N GLU A 23 1.62 -27.54 19.20
CA GLU A 23 2.27 -28.74 18.69
C GLU A 23 1.55 -29.97 19.26
N THR A 24 1.47 -30.99 18.41
CA THR A 24 0.77 -32.28 18.46
C THR A 24 1.14 -33.15 19.67
N PRO A 25 0.32 -34.18 19.99
CA PRO A 25 0.78 -35.54 19.70
C PRO A 25 -0.31 -36.51 19.19
N ASP A 26 0.18 -37.48 18.43
CA ASP A 26 -0.45 -38.42 17.50
C ASP A 26 -1.36 -39.51 18.11
N ALA A 27 -2.33 -40.01 17.32
CA ALA A 27 -2.49 -41.44 16.99
C ALA A 27 -3.64 -41.67 15.97
N GLU A 28 -3.34 -42.51 14.98
CA GLU A 28 -4.07 -42.82 13.74
C GLU A 28 -5.48 -43.42 13.91
N THR A 29 -6.37 -43.16 12.93
CA THR A 29 -6.94 -44.21 12.05
C THR A 29 -7.67 -43.58 10.85
N ALA A 30 -7.01 -43.69 9.69
CA ALA A 30 -7.51 -43.88 8.33
C ALA A 30 -8.80 -43.20 7.82
N SER A 31 -8.57 -42.32 6.83
CA SER A 31 -9.23 -42.27 5.51
C SER A 31 -10.69 -41.84 5.37
N THR A 32 -10.89 -40.61 4.90
CA THR A 32 -11.44 -40.35 3.55
C THR A 32 -11.03 -38.93 3.16
N GLY A 33 -10.18 -38.80 2.13
CA GLY A 33 -9.73 -37.52 1.62
C GLY A 33 -10.89 -36.71 1.06
N SER A 34 -11.29 -35.66 1.78
CA SER A 34 -12.05 -34.54 1.22
C SER A 34 -11.04 -33.46 0.88
N THR A 35 -10.86 -33.19 -0.42
CA THR A 35 -10.11 -32.04 -0.91
C THR A 35 -10.86 -30.77 -0.50
N GLN A 36 -10.68 -30.34 0.75
CA GLN A 36 -11.11 -29.02 1.19
C GLN A 36 -10.14 -28.02 0.57
N GLN A 37 -10.42 -27.66 -0.67
CA GLN A 37 -9.89 -26.45 -1.26
C GLN A 37 -10.41 -25.30 -0.39
N ALA A 38 -9.52 -24.72 0.42
CA ALA A 38 -9.82 -23.45 1.05
C ALA A 38 -10.10 -22.45 -0.07
N ILE A 39 -11.37 -22.11 -0.26
CA ILE A 39 -11.76 -20.99 -1.11
C ILE A 39 -11.35 -19.75 -0.31
N CYS A 40 -10.12 -19.30 -0.53
CA CYS A 40 -9.70 -17.98 -0.10
C CYS A 40 -10.52 -16.98 -0.91
N GLU A 41 -11.63 -16.49 -0.35
CA GLU A 41 -12.26 -15.30 -0.89
C GLU A 41 -11.22 -14.18 -0.88
N PRO A 42 -10.99 -13.48 -2.00
CA PRO A 42 -10.02 -12.39 -2.03
C PRO A 42 -10.46 -11.37 -0.99
N ALA A 43 -9.59 -11.10 -0.02
CA ALA A 43 -9.85 -10.12 1.01
C ALA A 43 -10.28 -8.81 0.34
N LYS A 44 -11.49 -8.34 0.67
CA LYS A 44 -12.06 -7.14 0.07
C LYS A 44 -11.12 -5.96 0.35
N ALA A 45 -10.62 -5.35 -0.71
CA ALA A 45 -9.80 -4.14 -0.66
C ALA A 45 -10.42 -3.09 0.28
N MET A 46 -9.67 -2.66 1.30
CA MET A 46 -10.14 -1.64 2.24
C MET A 46 -9.94 -0.24 1.63
N PRO A 47 -10.96 0.65 1.69
CA PRO A 47 -10.76 2.04 1.29
C PRO A 47 -9.63 2.68 2.09
N GLY A 48 -8.73 3.38 1.40
CA GLY A 48 -7.63 4.12 2.03
C GLY A 48 -6.28 3.38 2.06
N SER A 49 -6.22 2.09 1.78
CA SER A 49 -4.95 1.43 1.46
C SER A 49 -4.59 1.59 -0.02
N TRP A 50 -3.30 1.46 -0.35
CA TRP A 50 -2.85 1.28 -1.73
C TRP A 50 -3.34 -0.05 -2.26
N GLN A 51 -3.96 -0.07 -3.43
CA GLN A 51 -4.51 -1.27 -4.06
C GLN A 51 -4.06 -1.34 -5.52
N PRO A 52 -3.71 -2.53 -6.04
CA PRO A 52 -3.45 -2.71 -7.47
C PRO A 52 -4.64 -2.24 -8.31
N ALA A 53 -4.35 -1.62 -9.45
CA ALA A 53 -5.38 -1.12 -10.35
C ALA A 53 -4.96 -1.23 -11.82
N GLU A 54 -5.96 -1.13 -12.70
CA GLU A 54 -5.75 -1.10 -14.14
C GLU A 54 -5.21 0.27 -14.61
N VAL A 55 -4.63 0.28 -15.80
CA VAL A 55 -4.18 1.51 -16.48
C VAL A 55 -5.40 2.24 -17.06
N THR A 56 -6.05 3.06 -16.23
CA THR A 56 -7.16 3.91 -16.66
C THR A 56 -6.64 5.21 -17.32
N PRO A 57 -7.50 5.97 -18.04
CA PRO A 57 -7.12 7.29 -18.56
C PRO A 57 -6.59 8.23 -17.48
N GLU A 58 -7.14 8.16 -16.27
CA GLU A 58 -6.70 8.99 -15.14
C GLU A 58 -5.32 8.59 -14.64
N ALA A 59 -5.02 7.30 -14.56
CA ALA A 59 -3.71 6.79 -14.19
C ALA A 59 -2.66 7.10 -15.28
N LYS A 60 -3.05 7.02 -16.56
CA LYS A 60 -2.21 7.45 -17.67
C LYS A 60 -1.90 8.95 -17.60
N GLN A 61 -2.89 9.77 -17.28
CA GLN A 61 -2.69 11.21 -17.10
C GLN A 61 -1.73 11.52 -15.93
N ALA A 62 -1.77 10.73 -14.85
CA ALA A 62 -0.81 10.85 -13.76
C ALA A 62 0.64 10.61 -14.24
N ALA A 63 0.87 9.54 -15.01
CA ALA A 63 2.19 9.27 -15.61
C ALA A 63 2.63 10.40 -16.56
N VAL A 64 1.74 10.87 -17.43
CA VAL A 64 2.04 11.99 -18.36
C VAL A 64 2.41 13.26 -17.61
N LEU A 65 1.69 13.60 -16.54
CA LEU A 65 2.02 14.75 -15.70
C LEU A 65 3.40 14.60 -15.05
N ALA A 66 3.70 13.41 -14.53
CA ALA A 66 5.00 13.13 -13.93
C ALA A 66 6.12 13.28 -14.95
N THR A 67 5.98 12.71 -16.14
CA THR A 67 6.98 12.86 -17.20
C THR A 67 7.17 14.32 -17.62
N ALA A 68 6.08 15.08 -17.79
CA ALA A 68 6.15 16.49 -18.16
C ALA A 68 6.76 17.40 -17.08
N SER A 69 6.81 16.93 -15.83
CA SER A 69 7.44 17.66 -14.71
C SER A 69 8.94 17.42 -14.58
N MET A 70 9.50 16.45 -15.32
CA MET A 70 10.92 16.15 -15.32
C MET A 70 11.68 17.14 -16.20
N ASP A 71 12.93 17.43 -15.83
CA ASP A 71 13.84 18.19 -16.68
C ASP A 71 14.14 17.44 -17.98
N GLY A 72 14.50 18.13 -19.06
CA GLY A 72 14.96 17.48 -20.30
C GLY A 72 13.89 17.15 -21.34
N GLY A 73 12.60 17.37 -21.05
CA GLY A 73 11.53 17.24 -22.05
C GLY A 73 11.23 15.80 -22.45
N HIS A 74 11.20 14.91 -21.45
CA HIS A 74 10.93 13.48 -21.63
C HIS A 74 9.49 13.19 -22.07
N SER A 75 9.28 11.97 -22.55
CA SER A 75 8.02 11.41 -23.03
C SER A 75 7.75 10.05 -22.40
N LEU A 76 6.48 9.78 -22.12
CA LEU A 76 6.06 8.51 -21.53
C LEU A 76 6.16 7.40 -22.58
N LYS A 77 6.94 6.35 -22.28
CA LYS A 77 7.07 5.17 -23.15
C LYS A 77 6.06 4.08 -22.79
N GLU A 78 6.09 3.61 -21.55
CA GLU A 78 5.27 2.49 -21.09
C GLU A 78 4.92 2.63 -19.60
N ILE A 79 3.71 2.21 -19.22
CA ILE A 79 3.29 2.09 -17.81
C ILE A 79 3.36 0.60 -17.42
N HIS A 80 4.06 0.29 -16.34
CA HIS A 80 4.28 -1.09 -15.87
C HIS A 80 3.29 -1.51 -14.79
N SER A 81 2.97 -0.61 -13.86
CA SER A 81 2.00 -0.90 -12.80
C SER A 81 1.31 0.37 -12.32
N VAL A 82 0.10 0.20 -11.81
CA VAL A 82 -0.68 1.25 -11.17
C VAL A 82 -1.19 0.71 -9.84
N GLU A 83 -1.02 1.52 -8.80
CA GLU A 83 -1.76 1.38 -7.55
C GLU A 83 -2.61 2.63 -7.31
N GLN A 84 -3.72 2.46 -6.63
CA GLN A 84 -4.65 3.54 -6.30
C GLN A 84 -4.90 3.57 -4.80
N GLN A 85 -5.14 4.77 -4.28
CA GLN A 85 -5.54 4.97 -2.89
C GLN A 85 -6.63 6.03 -2.82
N VAL A 86 -7.78 5.64 -2.27
CA VAL A 86 -8.88 6.56 -1.99
C VAL A 86 -8.49 7.47 -0.82
N VAL A 87 -8.61 8.78 -1.02
CA VAL A 87 -8.39 9.81 0.01
C VAL A 87 -9.53 10.84 -0.07
N ALA A 88 -9.31 12.11 0.29
CA ALA A 88 -10.19 13.22 -0.10
C ALA A 88 -10.05 13.55 -1.61
N GLY A 89 -10.18 12.53 -2.45
CA GLY A 89 -9.73 12.48 -3.84
C GLY A 89 -9.20 11.08 -4.16
N MET A 90 -8.25 10.99 -5.08
CA MET A 90 -7.58 9.75 -5.44
C MET A 90 -6.08 9.97 -5.58
N ASN A 91 -5.26 9.15 -4.93
CA ASN A 91 -3.86 9.05 -5.28
C ASN A 91 -3.65 7.94 -6.29
N TYR A 92 -2.76 8.18 -7.25
CA TYR A 92 -2.25 7.19 -8.19
C TYR A 92 -0.76 7.03 -7.93
N LYS A 93 -0.32 5.80 -7.65
CA LYS A 93 1.09 5.43 -7.74
C LYS A 93 1.30 4.74 -9.07
N VAL A 94 2.22 5.23 -9.89
CA VAL A 94 2.46 4.68 -11.23
C VAL A 94 3.95 4.42 -11.40
N ASN A 95 4.29 3.19 -11.80
CA ASN A 95 5.63 2.85 -12.23
C ASN A 95 5.65 2.80 -13.76
N PHE A 96 6.58 3.52 -14.38
CA PHE A 96 6.62 3.71 -15.82
C PHE A 96 8.06 3.85 -16.32
N THR A 97 8.23 3.74 -17.63
CA THR A 97 9.49 4.08 -18.32
C THR A 97 9.30 5.25 -19.27
N ILE A 98 10.37 6.02 -19.46
CA ILE A 98 10.46 7.08 -20.46
C ILE A 98 11.18 6.58 -21.73
N GLU A 99 11.31 7.42 -22.76
CA GLU A 99 11.81 7.02 -24.08
C GLU A 99 13.18 6.33 -24.07
N ASP A 100 14.10 6.78 -23.21
CA ASP A 100 15.45 6.24 -23.07
C ASP A 100 15.49 4.90 -22.31
N GLY A 101 14.35 4.47 -21.76
CA GLY A 101 14.20 3.23 -21.01
C GLY A 101 14.47 3.36 -19.51
N GLU A 102 14.76 4.56 -19.00
CA GLU A 102 14.84 4.79 -17.57
C GLU A 102 13.47 4.61 -16.91
N ALA A 103 13.47 3.95 -15.74
CA ALA A 103 12.27 3.63 -14.99
C ALA A 103 12.07 4.58 -13.81
N TYR A 104 10.84 5.01 -13.61
CA TYR A 104 10.43 5.96 -12.58
C TYR A 104 9.19 5.45 -11.83
N SER A 105 9.11 5.84 -10.56
CA SER A 105 7.90 5.73 -9.74
C SER A 105 7.39 7.12 -9.43
N THR A 106 6.09 7.33 -9.58
CA THR A 106 5.43 8.60 -9.24
C THR A 106 4.23 8.39 -8.34
N VAL A 107 3.97 9.38 -7.48
CA VAL A 107 2.68 9.54 -6.81
C VAL A 107 2.05 10.85 -7.26
N VAL A 108 0.80 10.76 -7.74
CA VAL A 108 0.01 11.91 -8.18
C VAL A 108 -1.34 11.90 -7.47
N PHE A 109 -1.71 13.05 -6.91
CA PHE A 109 -3.04 13.27 -6.35
C PHE A 109 -3.98 13.84 -7.41
N ARG A 110 -5.20 13.33 -7.47
CA ARG A 110 -6.32 13.87 -8.24
C ARG A 110 -7.43 14.29 -7.28
N SER A 111 -7.78 15.57 -7.30
CA SER A 111 -8.87 16.10 -6.47
C SER A 111 -10.24 15.60 -6.93
N LEU A 112 -11.27 15.78 -6.08
CA LEU A 112 -12.66 15.48 -6.46
C LEU A 112 -13.17 16.34 -7.63
N LYS A 113 -12.51 17.47 -7.93
CA LYS A 113 -12.79 18.32 -9.09
C LYS A 113 -12.03 17.88 -10.36
N GLY A 114 -11.21 16.84 -10.27
CA GLY A 114 -10.39 16.34 -11.37
C GLY A 114 -9.06 17.08 -11.58
N GLU A 115 -8.64 17.92 -10.63
CA GLU A 115 -7.36 18.62 -10.70
C GLU A 115 -6.22 17.69 -10.27
N TYR A 116 -5.12 17.67 -11.02
CA TYR A 116 -3.96 16.84 -10.73
C TYR A 116 -2.86 17.64 -10.03
N LYS A 117 -2.21 17.01 -9.05
CA LYS A 117 -1.04 17.52 -8.36
C LYS A 117 0.00 16.42 -8.23
N LEU A 118 1.18 16.67 -8.80
CA LEU A 118 2.33 15.81 -8.56
C LEU A 118 2.72 15.85 -7.08
N ILE A 119 2.86 14.69 -6.46
CA ILE A 119 3.35 14.55 -5.09
C ILE A 119 4.83 14.16 -5.10
N SER A 120 5.19 13.18 -5.93
CA SER A 120 6.58 12.77 -6.12
C SER A 120 6.80 12.15 -7.49
N VAL A 121 8.03 12.25 -7.99
CA VAL A 121 8.57 11.46 -9.11
C VAL A 121 10.02 11.15 -8.76
N GLN A 122 10.42 9.89 -8.82
CA GLN A 122 11.76 9.45 -8.47
C GLN A 122 12.19 8.27 -9.35
N PRO A 123 13.49 8.12 -9.67
CA PRO A 123 13.99 6.92 -10.30
C PRO A 123 13.60 5.66 -9.52
N GLN A 124 13.14 4.63 -10.22
CA GLN A 124 12.68 3.38 -9.60
C GLN A 124 13.77 2.74 -8.73
N ALA A 125 15.03 2.86 -9.14
CA ALA A 125 16.18 2.33 -8.39
C ALA A 125 16.28 2.90 -6.96
N LEU A 126 15.93 4.18 -6.75
CA LEU A 126 15.95 4.78 -5.41
C LEU A 126 14.80 4.25 -4.54
N VAL A 127 13.63 4.03 -5.12
CA VAL A 127 12.49 3.43 -4.41
C VAL A 127 12.81 2.01 -3.97
N ASP A 128 13.45 1.23 -4.85
CA ASP A 128 13.87 -0.14 -4.54
C ASP A 128 14.94 -0.20 -3.44
N GLU A 129 15.81 0.81 -3.34
CA GLU A 129 16.78 0.92 -2.25
C GLU A 129 16.10 1.21 -0.91
N CYS A 130 15.11 2.12 -0.88
CA CYS A 130 14.35 2.41 0.34
C CYS A 130 13.63 1.17 0.87
N ASN A 131 12.97 0.40 0.01
CA ASN A 131 12.21 -0.79 0.42
C ASN A 131 13.11 -1.95 0.93
N LYS A 132 14.41 -1.94 0.64
CA LYS A 132 15.36 -2.94 1.16
C LYS A 132 15.87 -2.61 2.56
N SER A 133 15.66 -1.38 3.02
CA SER A 133 16.15 -0.89 4.32
C SER A 133 15.16 -1.06 5.47
N GLU A 134 13.95 -1.55 5.18
CA GLU A 134 12.89 -1.89 6.14
C GLU A 134 12.95 -3.36 6.57
#